data_AF-A0A9P6ITU9-F1
#
_entry.id   AF-A0A9P6ITU9-F1
#
_cell.length_a   1.000
_cell.length_b   1.000
_cell.length_c   1.000
_cell.angle_alpha   90.00
_cell.angle_beta   90.00
_cell.angle_gamma   90.00
#
_symmetry.space_group_name_H-M   'P 1'
#
loop_
_entity.id
_entity.type
_entity.pdbx_description
1 polymer ?
#
loop_
_entity_poly.entity_id
_entity_poly.type
_entity_poly.pdbx_seq_one_letter_code
_entity_poly.pdbx_strand_id
1 'polypeptide(L)'
;MKTALRSQVTETFRSPLAPGANQDTLAARIKDAQVQLEALQKITNNEFKQKYPLSPKLLTPASNPNYYSKLVDMLEKETAKKNFEAIGKKGPSFFQKLFRTAK
;
A
#
# COMPACT_ATOMS: atom_id res chain seq x y z
N MET A 1 -1.81 4.27 -4.20
CA MET A 1 -0.56 3.77 -3.59
C MET A 1 0.14 4.79 -2.70
N LYS A 2 0.40 6.03 -3.16
CA LYS A 2 1.14 7.05 -2.38
C LYS A 2 0.56 7.31 -0.97
N THR A 3 -0.77 7.33 -0.85
CA THR A 3 -1.48 7.55 0.43
C THR A 3 -1.30 6.39 1.42
N ALA A 4 -1.40 5.15 0.95
CA ALA A 4 -1.21 3.95 1.77
C ALA A 4 0.25 3.80 2.24
N LEU A 5 1.21 4.12 1.38
CA LEU A 5 2.63 4.13 1.76
C LEU A 5 2.90 5.20 2.83
N ARG A 6 2.34 6.40 2.64
CA ARG A 6 2.46 7.48 3.62
C ARG A 6 1.88 7.08 4.97
N SER A 7 0.70 6.45 5.01
CA SER A 7 0.10 5.99 6.27
C SER A 7 0.98 4.95 6.95
N GLN A 8 1.49 3.96 6.21
CA GLN A 8 2.38 2.93 6.77
C GLN A 8 3.64 3.54 7.37
N VAL A 9 4.30 4.46 6.66
CA VAL A 9 5.50 5.16 7.15
C VAL A 9 5.17 5.93 8.44
N THR A 10 4.08 6.69 8.47
CA THR A 10 3.70 7.45 9.66
C THR A 10 3.36 6.56 10.85
N GLU A 11 2.69 5.43 10.64
CA GLU A 11 2.36 4.48 11.71
C GLU A 11 3.62 3.80 12.25
N THR A 12 4.54 3.38 11.37
CA THR A 12 5.81 2.75 11.77
C THR A 12 6.67 3.69 12.61
N PHE A 13 6.75 4.97 12.25
CA PHE A 13 7.50 5.96 13.02
C PHE A 13 6.79 6.42 14.31
N ARG A 14 5.46 6.34 14.36
CA ARG A 14 4.68 6.65 15.57
C ARG A 14 4.64 5.51 16.59
N SER A 15 4.98 4.30 16.17
CA SER A 15 5.02 3.14 17.06
C SER A 15 6.03 3.37 18.19
N PRO A 16 5.59 3.45 19.46
CA PRO A 16 6.45 3.78 20.57
C PRO A 16 7.60 2.78 20.67
N LEU A 17 8.80 3.29 20.92
CA LEU A 17 9.94 2.45 21.28
C LEU A 17 9.55 1.74 22.59
N ALA A 18 9.62 0.41 22.61
CA ALA A 18 9.28 -0.35 23.81
C ALA A 18 10.10 0.19 25.00
N PRO A 19 9.50 0.34 26.19
CA PRO A 19 10.23 0.80 27.37
C PRO A 19 11.35 -0.21 27.67
N GLY A 20 12.61 0.20 27.48
CA GLY A 20 13.79 -0.69 27.52
C GLY A 20 14.53 -0.86 26.18
N ALA A 21 14.22 -0.06 25.16
CA ALA A 21 14.93 -0.07 23.88
C ALA A 21 16.43 0.25 24.05
N ASN A 22 17.28 -0.77 23.96
CA ASN A 22 18.73 -0.63 23.94
C ASN A 22 19.19 0.15 22.71
N GLN A 23 20.34 0.84 22.78
CA GLN A 23 20.89 1.63 21.66
C GLN A 23 21.00 0.83 20.35
N ASP A 24 21.26 -0.47 20.44
CA ASP A 24 21.32 -1.38 19.29
C ASP A 24 19.99 -1.50 18.54
N THR A 25 18.86 -1.44 19.25
CA THR A 25 17.51 -1.51 18.64
C THR A 25 17.16 -0.22 17.90
N LEU A 26 17.66 0.93 18.37
CA LEU A 26 17.50 2.21 17.70
C LEU A 26 18.36 2.25 16.44
N ALA A 27 19.61 1.81 16.52
CA ALA A 27 20.52 1.72 15.38
C ALA A 27 19.95 0.80 14.28
N ALA A 28 19.38 -0.34 14.65
CA ALA A 28 18.68 -1.24 13.72
C ALA A 28 17.50 -0.55 13.03
N ARG A 29 16.64 0.14 13.79
CA ARG A 29 15.50 0.89 13.21
C ARG A 29 15.94 1.99 12.25
N ILE A 30 17.02 2.70 12.55
CA ILE A 30 17.56 3.75 11.66
C ILE A 30 18.07 3.11 10.36
N LYS A 31 18.77 1.97 10.44
CA LYS A 31 19.22 1.24 9.26
C LYS A 31 18.04 0.76 8.41
N ASP A 32 17.00 0.21 9.03
CA ASP A 32 15.80 -0.22 8.33
C ASP A 32 15.09 0.96 7.65
N ALA A 33 15.01 2.11 8.33
CA ALA A 33 14.44 3.34 7.76
C ALA A 33 15.25 3.85 6.54
N GLN A 34 16.58 3.74 6.56
CA GLN A 34 17.42 4.09 5.42
C GLN A 34 17.16 3.19 4.21
N VAL A 35 17.06 1.87 4.43
CA VAL A 35 16.73 0.91 3.37
C VAL A 35 15.34 1.19 2.79
N GLN A 36 14.36 1.50 3.64
CA GLN A 36 13.01 1.86 3.20
C GLN A 36 13.00 3.16 2.39
N LEU A 37 13.78 4.17 2.80
CA LEU A 37 13.92 5.43 2.07
C LEU A 37 14.51 5.19 0.69
N GLU A 38 15.62 4.43 0.61
CA GLU A 38 16.26 4.09 -0.66
C GLU A 38 15.29 3.34 -1.59
N ALA A 39 14.59 2.32 -1.07
CA ALA A 39 13.59 1.59 -1.83
C ALA A 39 12.47 2.52 -2.33
N LEU A 40 11.99 3.45 -1.50
CA LEU A 40 10.95 4.40 -1.87
C LEU A 40 11.43 5.37 -2.96
N GLN A 41 12.68 5.82 -2.89
CA GLN A 41 13.29 6.65 -3.94
C GLN A 41 13.35 5.88 -5.26
N LYS A 42 13.82 4.62 -5.25
CA LYS A 42 13.89 3.76 -6.44
C LYS A 42 12.52 3.53 -7.08
N ILE A 43 11.49 3.29 -6.27
CA ILE A 43 10.10 3.13 -6.73
C ILE A 43 9.57 4.45 -7.30
N THR A 44 9.79 5.57 -6.61
CA THR A 44 9.27 6.89 -7.02
C THR A 44 9.88 7.36 -8.33
N ASN A 45 11.19 7.17 -8.49
CA ASN A 45 11.90 7.51 -9.72
C ASN A 45 11.70 6.47 -10.83
N ASN A 46 11.04 5.35 -10.50
CA ASN A 46 10.79 4.25 -11.42
C ASN A 46 12.07 3.75 -12.10
N GLU A 47 13.17 3.71 -11.35
CA GLU A 47 14.53 3.46 -11.86
C GLU A 47 14.59 2.15 -12.64
N PHE A 48 13.93 1.10 -12.15
CA PHE A 48 13.95 -0.23 -12.77
C PHE A 48 13.21 -0.28 -14.11
N LYS A 49 12.17 0.55 -14.30
CA LYS A 49 11.49 0.66 -15.60
C LYS A 49 12.40 1.30 -16.64
N GLN A 50 13.22 2.26 -16.23
CA GLN A 50 14.16 2.94 -17.12
C GLN A 50 15.39 2.07 -17.42
N LYS A 51 15.92 1.38 -16.40
CA LYS A 51 17.11 0.54 -16.50
C LYS A 51 16.87 -0.78 -17.24
N TYR A 52 15.68 -1.36 -17.09
CA TYR A 52 15.31 -2.63 -17.70
C TYR A 52 14.02 -2.47 -18.52
N PRO A 53 14.08 -1.78 -19.68
CA PRO A 53 12.91 -1.63 -20.53
C PRO A 53 12.44 -2.99 -21.01
N LEU A 54 11.18 -3.32 -20.73
CA LEU A 54 10.57 -4.56 -21.17
C LEU A 54 10.26 -4.49 -22.67
N SER A 55 10.60 -5.56 -23.40
CA SER A 55 10.26 -5.64 -24.82
C SER A 55 8.74 -5.73 -25.00
N PRO A 56 8.17 -5.15 -26.07
CA PRO A 56 6.73 -5.23 -26.33
C PRO A 56 6.26 -6.69 -26.46
N LYS A 57 7.12 -7.58 -26.97
CA LYS A 57 6.84 -9.03 -27.08
C LYS A 57 6.61 -9.72 -25.74
N LEU A 58 7.22 -9.23 -24.65
CA LEU A 58 6.96 -9.74 -23.30
C LEU A 58 5.62 -9.26 -22.73
N LEU A 59 5.20 -8.05 -23.10
CA LEU A 59 3.91 -7.47 -22.67
C LEU A 59 2.72 -8.07 -23.45
N THR A 60 2.95 -8.53 -24.67
CA THR A 60 1.95 -9.19 -25.52
C THR A 60 2.42 -10.60 -25.87
N PRO A 61 2.25 -11.59 -24.97
CA PRO A 61 2.73 -12.93 -25.23
C PRO A 61 2.00 -13.52 -26.44
N ALA A 62 2.73 -14.25 -27.30
CA ALA A 62 2.22 -14.74 -28.59
C ALA A 62 0.98 -15.64 -28.45
N SER A 63 0.86 -16.39 -27.34
CA SER A 63 -0.30 -17.24 -27.05
C SER A 63 -1.57 -16.44 -26.71
N ASN A 64 -1.44 -15.28 -26.05
CA ASN A 64 -2.57 -14.44 -25.67
C ASN A 64 -2.12 -12.97 -25.54
N PRO A 65 -2.29 -12.15 -26.60
CA PRO A 65 -1.86 -10.75 -26.60
C PRO A 65 -2.49 -9.90 -25.49
N ASN A 66 -3.68 -10.29 -25.02
CA ASN A 66 -4.46 -9.58 -24.01
C ASN A 66 -4.33 -10.23 -22.61
N TYR A 67 -3.30 -11.03 -22.36
CA TYR A 67 -3.17 -11.75 -21.09
C TYR A 67 -3.07 -10.81 -19.88
N TYR A 68 -2.08 -9.91 -19.89
CA TYR A 68 -1.84 -9.03 -18.75
C TYR A 68 -2.92 -7.95 -18.60
N SER A 69 -3.53 -7.46 -19.68
CA SER A 69 -4.66 -6.53 -19.59
C SER A 69 -5.85 -7.17 -18.89
N LYS A 70 -6.21 -8.40 -19.26
CA LYS A 70 -7.28 -9.15 -18.58
C LYS A 70 -6.97 -9.39 -17.10
N LEU A 71 -5.71 -9.69 -16.75
CA LEU A 71 -5.32 -9.87 -15.35
C LEU A 71 -5.46 -8.59 -14.53
N VAL A 72 -5.03 -7.45 -15.09
CA VAL A 72 -5.20 -6.14 -14.45
C VAL A 72 -6.68 -5.82 -14.26
N ASP A 73 -7.51 -6.02 -15.30
CA ASP A 73 -8.96 -5.82 -15.22
C ASP A 73 -9.62 -6.68 -14.13
N MET A 74 -9.18 -7.94 -13.97
CA MET A 74 -9.67 -8.83 -12.92
C MET A 74 -9.30 -8.31 -11.52
N LEU A 75 -8.05 -7.91 -11.32
CA LEU A 75 -7.55 -7.36 -10.06
C LEU A 75 -8.27 -6.06 -9.67
N GLU A 76 -8.48 -5.17 -10.64
CA GLU A 76 -9.22 -3.91 -10.42
C GLU A 76 -10.67 -4.19 -10.03
N LYS A 77 -11.32 -5.16 -10.69
CA LYS A 77 -12.68 -5.58 -10.33
C LYS A 77 -12.75 -6.18 -8.93
N GLU A 78 -11.80 -7.01 -8.52
CA GLU A 78 -11.76 -7.58 -7.17
C GLU A 78 -11.52 -6.54 -6.08
N THR A 79 -10.59 -5.61 -6.32
CA THR A 79 -10.31 -4.52 -5.37
C THR A 79 -11.51 -3.57 -5.24
N ALA A 80 -12.18 -3.25 -6.35
CA ALA A 80 -13.43 -2.50 -6.33
C ALA A 80 -14.52 -3.23 -5.53
N LYS A 81 -14.76 -4.53 -5.77
CA LYS A 81 -15.74 -5.34 -5.03
C LYS A 81 -15.48 -5.34 -3.52
N LYS A 82 -14.23 -5.53 -3.08
CA LYS A 82 -13.85 -5.46 -1.66
C LYS A 82 -14.17 -4.10 -1.03
N ASN A 83 -13.95 -3.01 -1.78
CA ASN A 83 -14.29 -1.67 -1.32
C ASN A 83 -15.80 -1.46 -1.19
N PHE A 84 -16.61 -1.99 -2.12
CA PHE A 84 -18.07 -1.91 -2.04
C PHE A 84 -18.64 -2.73 -0.87
N GLU A 85 -18.12 -3.93 -0.60
CA GLU A 85 -18.52 -4.74 0.56
C GLU A 85 -18.16 -4.07 1.90
N ALA A 86 -17.02 -3.37 1.97
CA ALA A 86 -16.60 -2.63 3.16
C ALA A 86 -17.48 -1.40 3.45
N ILE A 87 -18.15 -0.85 2.43
CA ILE A 87 -19.10 0.27 2.57
C ILE A 87 -20.49 -0.26 2.94
N GLY A 88 -20.91 -1.39 2.38
CA GLY A 88 -22.23 -1.99 2.63
C GLY A 88 -22.44 -2.58 4.03
N LYS A 89 -21.37 -2.80 4.82
CA LYS A 89 -21.44 -3.37 6.18
C LYS A 89 -21.28 -2.35 7.31
N LYS A 90 -21.37 -1.04 7.05
CA LYS A 90 -21.37 -0.03 8.12
C LYS A 90 -22.79 0.20 8.63
N GLY A 91 -23.20 -0.60 9.62
CA GLY A 91 -24.30 -0.22 10.51
C GLY A 91 -24.04 1.16 11.14
N PRO A 92 -25.07 1.85 11.67
CA PRO A 92 -24.95 3.22 12.12
C PRO A 92 -23.80 3.33 13.13
N SER A 93 -22.81 4.16 12.78
CA SER A 93 -21.62 4.41 13.57
C SER A 93 -22.03 4.83 15.00
N PHE A 94 -21.18 4.54 15.98
CA PHE A 94 -21.39 4.92 17.38
C PHE A 94 -21.82 6.40 17.52
N PHE A 95 -21.23 7.30 16.73
CA PHE A 95 -21.61 8.72 16.66
C PHE A 95 -23.02 8.95 16.13
N GLN A 96 -23.46 8.18 15.13
CA GLN A 96 -24.82 8.25 14.60
C GLN A 96 -25.86 7.75 15.60
N LYS A 97 -25.49 6.82 16.50
CA LYS A 97 -26.34 6.43 17.64
C LYS A 97 -26.37 7.54 18.71
N LEU A 98 -25.21 8.15 19.00
CA LEU A 98 -25.07 9.19 20.02
C LEU A 98 -25.90 10.45 19.73
N PHE A 99 -26.00 10.87 18.46
CA PHE A 99 -26.82 12.02 18.06
C PHE A 99 -28.30 11.68 17.78
N ARG A 100 -28.70 10.40 17.83
CA ARG A 100 -30.10 9.97 17.61
C ARG A 100 -30.89 9.79 18.91
N THR A 101 -30.20 9.71 20.05
CA THR A 101 -30.77 9.61 21.40
C THR A 101 -31.00 10.95 22.09
N ALA A 102 -30.78 12.07 21.40
CA ALA A 102 -31.10 13.41 21.88
C ALA A 102 -32.30 13.97 21.10
N LYS A 103 -33.51 13.51 21.44
CA LYS A 103 -34.76 14.19 21.09
C LYS A 103 -35.81 13.87 22.14
#